data_AF-A0A5E4BC68-F1
#
_entry.id   AF-A0A5E4BC68-F1
#
_cell.length_a   1.000
_cell.length_b   1.000
_cell.length_c   1.000
_cell.angle_alpha   90.00
_cell.angle_beta   90.00
_cell.angle_gamma   90.00
#
_symmetry.space_group_name_H-M   'P 1'
#
loop_
_entity.id
_entity.type
_entity.pdbx_description
1 polymer ?
#
loop_
_entity_poly.entity_id
_entity_poly.type
_entity_poly.pdbx_seq_one_letter_code
_entity_poly.pdbx_strand_id
1 'polypeptide(L)'
;MSCYTFLSVFPNDRWYCVSLQEEKEKVQAQKEEVLSHMNDVLENELQCIICSEYFVEAVTLNCAHSFCSYCINEWMKRKIECPICRKDIESKTHSLVLDNCINKMVDNLSSEVKERRIVLIRERKAKRLS
;
A
#
# COMPACT_ATOMS: atom_id res chain seq x y z
N MET A 1 -23.29 24.15 37.74
CA MET A 1 -23.35 24.55 36.32
C MET A 1 -23.15 23.30 35.47
N SER A 2 -24.18 22.47 35.26
CA SER A 2 -25.27 22.63 34.29
C SER A 2 -24.84 22.28 32.86
N CYS A 3 -24.69 20.98 32.59
CA CYS A 3 -24.61 20.42 31.24
C CYS A 3 -26.02 20.38 30.63
N TYR A 4 -26.52 21.54 30.18
CA TYR A 4 -27.70 21.62 29.33
C TYR A 4 -27.24 22.00 27.94
N THR A 5 -27.07 21.00 27.07
CA THR A 5 -27.00 21.20 25.62
C THR A 5 -27.89 20.16 24.95
N PHE A 6 -29.07 20.66 24.55
CA PHE A 6 -30.09 20.16 23.63
C PHE A 6 -30.32 18.63 23.52
N LEU A 7 -31.45 18.23 24.12
CA LEU A 7 -32.06 16.91 24.03
C LEU A 7 -33.08 16.91 22.89
N SER A 8 -32.74 16.39 21.72
CA SER A 8 -33.76 16.03 20.73
C SER A 8 -34.35 14.68 21.11
N VAL A 9 -35.60 14.69 21.59
CA VAL A 9 -36.37 13.50 21.97
C VAL A 9 -36.90 12.80 20.72
N PHE A 10 -36.51 11.55 20.49
CA PHE A 10 -37.24 10.58 19.65
C PHE A 10 -37.39 9.25 20.41
N PRO A 11 -38.47 8.49 20.17
CA PRO A 11 -39.08 7.60 21.17
C PRO A 11 -38.38 6.23 21.23
N ASN A 12 -37.30 6.14 22.00
CA ASN A 12 -36.89 4.94 22.72
C ASN A 12 -35.71 5.30 23.64
N ASP A 13 -35.84 5.03 24.93
CA ASP A 13 -35.00 5.55 26.02
C ASP A 13 -33.50 5.19 25.93
N ARG A 14 -32.77 5.90 25.08
CA ARG A 14 -31.30 5.86 25.02
C ARG A 14 -30.75 7.27 24.93
N TRP A 15 -30.42 7.84 26.10
CA TRP A 15 -29.79 9.14 26.22
C TRP A 15 -28.36 9.06 25.67
N TYR A 16 -28.15 9.58 24.47
CA TYR A 16 -26.83 9.77 23.90
C TYR A 16 -26.43 11.24 24.01
N CYS A 17 -25.22 11.51 24.50
CA CYS A 17 -24.69 12.85 24.57
C CYS A 17 -24.30 13.31 23.16
N VAL A 18 -24.99 14.32 22.62
CA VAL A 18 -24.76 14.85 21.27
C VAL A 18 -23.30 15.25 21.06
N SER A 19 -22.64 15.84 22.07
CA SER A 19 -21.22 16.20 21.98
C SER A 19 -20.27 14.99 21.89
N LEU A 20 -20.60 13.86 22.55
CA LEU A 20 -19.83 12.60 22.38
C LEU A 20 -20.04 11.98 21.00
N GLN A 21 -21.19 12.21 20.38
CA GLN A 21 -21.50 11.72 19.05
C GLN A 21 -20.76 12.56 17.99
N GLU A 22 -20.78 13.89 18.12
CA GLU A 22 -19.99 14.81 17.30
C GLU A 22 -18.47 14.56 17.41
N GLU A 23 -17.96 14.27 18.62
CA GLU A 23 -16.55 13.91 18.82
C GLU A 23 -16.19 12.58 18.14
N LYS A 24 -17.07 11.57 18.23
CA LYS A 24 -16.87 10.28 17.54
C LYS A 24 -16.88 10.44 16.02
N GLU A 25 -17.79 11.23 15.48
CA GLU A 25 -17.87 11.51 14.05
C GLU A 25 -16.63 12.24 13.54
N LYS A 26 -16.11 13.22 14.30
CA LYS A 26 -14.83 13.89 13.98
C LYS A 26 -13.65 12.93 13.96
N VAL A 27 -13.52 12.07 14.97
CA VAL A 27 -12.45 11.06 15.02
C VAL A 27 -12.57 10.05 13.87
N GLN A 28 -13.79 9.65 13.51
CA GLN A 28 -14.03 8.73 12.41
C GLN A 28 -13.66 9.36 11.06
N ALA A 29 -14.05 10.62 10.82
CA ALA A 29 -13.70 11.35 9.60
C ALA A 29 -12.17 11.53 9.47
N GLN A 30 -11.48 11.89 10.56
CA GLN A 30 -10.02 11.98 10.57
C GLN A 30 -9.36 10.62 10.27
N LYS A 31 -9.91 9.54 10.83
CA LYS A 31 -9.41 8.18 10.56
C LYS A 31 -9.59 7.81 9.09
N GLU A 32 -10.72 8.15 8.48
CA GLU A 32 -10.99 7.91 7.05
C GLU A 32 -10.06 8.72 6.14
N GLU A 33 -9.80 9.99 6.48
CA GLU A 33 -8.85 10.84 5.75
C GLU A 33 -7.43 10.27 5.79
N VAL A 34 -6.95 9.87 6.98
CA VAL A 34 -5.64 9.22 7.14
C VAL A 34 -5.58 7.92 6.34
N LEU A 35 -6.64 7.11 6.38
CA LEU A 35 -6.71 5.85 5.63
C LEU A 35 -6.65 6.10 4.12
N SER A 36 -7.37 7.12 3.64
CA SER A 36 -7.38 7.52 2.22
C SER A 36 -5.99 7.97 1.77
N HIS A 37 -5.32 8.81 2.56
CA HIS A 37 -3.97 9.27 2.23
C HIS A 37 -2.95 8.13 2.22
N MET A 38 -3.09 7.18 3.15
CA MET A 38 -2.25 5.98 3.15
C MET A 38 -2.49 5.11 1.90
N ASN A 39 -3.74 4.93 1.48
CA ASN A 39 -4.06 4.19 0.25
C ASN A 39 -3.44 4.82 -1.00
N ASP A 40 -3.45 6.15 -1.11
CA ASP A 40 -2.83 6.86 -2.24
C ASP A 40 -1.32 6.58 -2.34
N VAL A 41 -0.61 6.61 -1.19
CA VAL A 41 0.81 6.23 -1.13
C VAL A 41 1.01 4.77 -1.55
N LEU A 42 0.12 3.86 -1.16
CA LEU A 42 0.21 2.44 -1.53
C LEU A 42 0.11 2.27 -3.05
N GLU A 43 -0.90 2.88 -3.67
CA GLU A 43 -1.17 2.70 -5.09
C GLU A 43 -0.11 3.36 -5.97
N ASN A 44 0.38 4.54 -5.59
CA ASN A 44 1.26 5.32 -6.45
C ASN A 44 2.76 5.04 -6.24
N GLU A 45 3.21 4.80 -5.00
CA GLU A 45 4.65 4.77 -4.68
C GLU A 45 5.22 3.35 -4.55
N LEU A 46 4.38 2.36 -4.24
CA LEU A 46 4.83 0.99 -3.93
C LEU A 46 4.49 -0.04 -5.01
N GLN A 47 3.92 0.39 -6.12
CA GLN A 47 3.60 -0.45 -7.27
C GLN A 47 4.71 -0.46 -8.31
N CYS A 48 4.96 -1.63 -8.88
CA CYS A 48 5.89 -1.78 -9.98
C CYS A 48 5.24 -1.39 -11.30
N ILE A 49 5.77 -0.36 -11.96
CA ILE A 49 5.26 0.13 -13.27
C ILE A 49 5.23 -0.94 -14.38
N ILE A 50 6.00 -2.03 -14.26
CA ILE A 50 6.04 -3.10 -15.27
C ILE A 50 4.83 -4.03 -15.15
N CYS A 51 4.37 -4.31 -13.92
CA CYS A 51 3.33 -5.32 -13.68
C CYS A 51 2.09 -4.77 -12.95
N SER A 52 2.09 -3.50 -12.53
CA SER A 52 1.01 -2.85 -11.80
C SER A 52 0.62 -3.57 -10.49
N GLU A 53 1.60 -4.19 -9.85
CA GLU A 53 1.42 -4.92 -8.58
C GLU A 53 2.45 -4.39 -7.57
N TYR A 54 2.16 -4.50 -6.27
CA TYR A 54 3.11 -4.13 -5.23
C TYR A 54 4.45 -4.83 -5.41
N PHE A 55 5.57 -4.15 -5.15
CA PHE A 55 6.89 -4.75 -5.37
C PHE A 55 7.02 -6.11 -4.69
N VAL A 56 7.56 -7.08 -5.43
CA VAL A 56 7.94 -8.40 -4.93
C VAL A 56 9.44 -8.57 -5.15
N GLU A 57 10.16 -8.75 -4.04
CA GLU A 57 11.62 -8.71 -4.00
C GLU A 57 12.12 -7.42 -4.65
N ALA A 58 11.78 -6.29 -4.03
CA ALA A 58 12.05 -4.95 -4.57
C ALA A 58 13.54 -4.78 -4.85
N VAL A 59 13.86 -4.28 -6.05
CA VAL A 59 15.21 -3.94 -6.46
C VAL A 59 15.26 -2.50 -6.94
N THR A 60 16.23 -1.75 -6.42
CA THR A 60 16.49 -0.37 -6.79
C THR A 60 17.71 -0.31 -7.69
N LEU A 61 17.60 0.42 -8.80
CA LEU A 61 18.68 0.60 -9.78
C LEU A 61 19.61 1.75 -9.37
N ASN A 62 20.77 1.86 -10.03
CA ASN A 62 21.70 2.99 -9.91
C ASN A 62 21.02 4.36 -10.15
N CYS A 63 19.95 4.40 -10.94
CA CYS A 63 19.14 5.60 -11.18
C CYS A 63 18.02 5.86 -10.15
N ALA A 64 18.03 5.16 -9.01
CA ALA A 64 17.07 5.23 -7.90
C ALA A 64 15.63 4.75 -8.18
N HIS A 65 15.33 4.26 -9.38
CA HIS A 65 14.03 3.66 -9.68
C HIS A 65 13.94 2.22 -9.19
N SER A 66 12.78 1.85 -8.65
CA SER A 66 12.53 0.52 -8.07
C SER A 66 11.58 -0.32 -8.92
N PHE A 67 11.85 -1.62 -8.97
CA PHE A 67 11.07 -2.62 -9.71
C PHE A 67 10.99 -3.91 -8.90
N CYS A 68 10.12 -4.84 -9.32
CA CYS A 68 10.24 -6.21 -8.83
C CYS A 68 11.49 -6.86 -9.42
N SER A 69 12.21 -7.68 -8.64
CA SER A 69 13.37 -8.43 -9.14
C SER A 69 13.06 -9.21 -10.41
N TYR A 70 11.96 -9.97 -10.41
CA TYR A 70 11.51 -10.72 -11.60
C TYR A 70 11.31 -9.82 -12.82
N CYS A 71 10.58 -8.70 -12.65
CA CYS A 71 10.20 -7.82 -13.74
C CYS A 71 11.40 -7.15 -14.40
N ILE A 72 12.35 -6.63 -13.60
CA ILE A 72 13.53 -5.97 -14.17
C ILE A 72 14.48 -6.98 -14.80
N ASN A 73 14.60 -8.19 -14.24
CA ASN A 73 15.43 -9.24 -14.85
C ASN A 73 14.85 -9.66 -16.22
N GLU A 74 13.52 -9.79 -16.36
CA GLU A 74 12.89 -10.05 -17.68
C GLU A 74 13.09 -8.90 -18.67
N TRP A 75 12.99 -7.65 -18.20
CA TRP A 75 13.24 -6.47 -19.04
C TRP A 75 14.69 -6.43 -19.56
N MET A 76 15.65 -6.72 -18.68
CA MET A 76 17.08 -6.75 -19.00
C MET A 76 17.47 -7.82 -20.02
N LYS A 77 16.65 -8.85 -20.24
CA LYS A 77 16.87 -9.80 -21.35
C LYS A 77 16.74 -9.14 -22.73
N ARG A 78 16.04 -8.00 -22.80
CA ARG A 78 15.77 -7.25 -24.05
C ARG A 78 16.57 -5.96 -24.11
N LYS A 79 16.64 -5.21 -23.01
CA LYS A 79 17.31 -3.90 -22.95
C LYS A 79 17.94 -3.64 -21.58
N ILE A 80 19.19 -3.17 -21.57
CA ILE A 80 19.93 -2.80 -20.34
C ILE A 80 19.74 -1.31 -20.02
N GLU A 81 18.49 -0.84 -20.08
CA GLU A 81 18.11 0.56 -19.78
C GLU A 81 16.97 0.58 -18.75
N CYS A 82 16.93 1.58 -17.88
CA CYS A 82 15.84 1.77 -16.94
C CYS A 82 14.50 1.97 -17.68
N PRO A 83 13.43 1.20 -17.37
CA PRO A 83 12.11 1.36 -17.99
C PRO A 83 11.51 2.77 -17.87
N ILE A 84 11.87 3.51 -16.81
CA ILE A 84 11.32 4.84 -16.50
C ILE A 84 12.16 5.93 -17.15
N CYS A 85 13.44 6.05 -16.77
CA CYS A 85 14.28 7.18 -17.17
C CYS A 85 15.28 6.87 -18.30
N ARG A 86 15.29 5.64 -18.83
CA ARG A 86 16.15 5.20 -19.94
C ARG A 86 17.66 5.29 -19.71
N LYS A 87 18.11 5.57 -18.48
CA LYS A 87 19.54 5.47 -18.11
C LYS A 87 20.01 4.02 -18.11
N ASP A 88 21.26 3.80 -18.47
CA ASP A 88 21.87 2.46 -18.44
C ASP A 88 21.88 1.88 -17.04
N ILE A 89 21.62 0.56 -16.97
CA ILE A 89 21.57 -0.18 -15.72
C ILE A 89 22.98 -0.66 -15.37
N GLU A 90 23.61 0.00 -14.41
CA GLU A 90 24.96 -0.35 -13.94
C GLU A 90 24.94 -1.23 -12.69
N SER A 91 23.92 -1.06 -11.84
CA SER A 91 23.78 -1.81 -10.60
C SER A 91 22.31 -2.02 -10.24
N LYS A 92 22.07 -3.09 -9.48
CA LYS A 92 20.76 -3.44 -8.91
C LYS A 92 20.95 -3.94 -7.48
N THR A 93 20.22 -3.35 -6.54
CA THR A 93 20.33 -3.68 -5.12
C THR A 93 18.97 -4.02 -4.56
N HIS A 94 18.87 -5.14 -3.84
CA HIS A 94 17.64 -5.51 -3.15
C HIS A 94 17.35 -4.54 -2.00
N SER A 95 16.10 -4.10 -1.88
CA SER A 95 15.67 -3.20 -0.81
C SER A 95 14.80 -3.93 0.22
N LEU A 96 15.45 -4.43 1.27
CA LEU A 96 14.77 -5.07 2.39
C LEU A 96 13.78 -4.13 3.09
N VAL A 97 14.07 -2.83 3.09
CA VAL A 97 13.18 -1.81 3.67
C VAL A 97 11.87 -1.77 2.89
N LEU A 98 11.92 -1.69 1.56
CA LEU A 98 10.71 -1.71 0.73
C LEU A 98 9.93 -3.02 0.90
N ASP A 99 10.61 -4.16 0.87
CA ASP A 99 9.96 -5.46 1.05
C ASP A 99 9.25 -5.56 2.41
N ASN A 100 9.92 -5.16 3.51
CA ASN A 100 9.35 -5.20 4.85
C ASN A 100 8.19 -4.21 5.04
N CYS A 101 8.31 -2.99 4.49
CA CYS A 101 7.24 -2.00 4.51
C CYS A 101 6.00 -2.52 3.77
N ILE A 102 6.17 -3.02 2.54
CA ILE A 102 5.08 -3.56 1.75
C ILE A 102 4.42 -4.75 2.47
N ASN A 103 5.20 -5.68 3.03
CA ASN A 103 4.64 -6.83 3.73
C ASN A 103 3.77 -6.39 4.92
N LYS A 104 4.29 -5.50 5.78
CA LYS A 104 3.53 -4.95 6.92
C LYS A 104 2.29 -4.18 6.48
N MET A 105 2.35 -3.48 5.36
CA MET A 105 1.21 -2.72 4.83
C MET A 105 0.14 -3.67 4.29
N VAL A 106 0.52 -4.63 3.46
CA VAL A 106 -0.39 -5.62 2.87
C VAL A 106 -1.09 -6.45 3.94
N ASP A 107 -0.44 -6.71 5.09
CA ASP A 107 -1.04 -7.37 6.25
C ASP A 107 -2.28 -6.63 6.81
N ASN A 108 -2.44 -5.33 6.51
CA ASN A 108 -3.57 -4.52 6.93
C ASN A 108 -4.61 -4.27 5.83
N LEU A 109 -4.39 -4.80 4.62
CA LEU A 109 -5.33 -4.70 3.50
C LEU A 109 -6.32 -5.87 3.46
N SER A 110 -7.23 -5.86 2.49
CA SER A 110 -8.23 -6.91 2.29
C SER A 110 -7.57 -8.28 2.07
N SER A 111 -8.31 -9.36 2.38
CA SER A 111 -7.86 -10.73 2.12
C SER A 111 -7.56 -10.97 0.65
N GLU A 112 -8.34 -10.37 -0.24
CA GLU A 112 -8.14 -10.46 -1.70
C GLU A 112 -6.75 -9.96 -2.13
N VAL A 113 -6.32 -8.81 -1.62
CA VAL A 113 -5.00 -8.24 -1.94
C VAL A 113 -3.87 -9.13 -1.43
N LYS A 114 -4.03 -9.69 -0.21
CA LYS A 114 -3.05 -10.62 0.37
C LYS A 114 -2.91 -11.88 -0.46
N GLU A 115 -4.03 -12.50 -0.83
CA GLU A 115 -4.07 -13.73 -1.62
C GLU A 115 -3.46 -13.52 -3.01
N ARG A 116 -3.84 -12.43 -3.69
CA ARG A 116 -3.24 -12.02 -4.98
C ARG A 116 -1.71 -11.92 -4.88
N ARG A 117 -1.20 -11.24 -3.85
CA ARG A 117 0.25 -11.11 -3.61
C ARG A 117 0.90 -12.48 -3.38
N ILE A 118 0.30 -13.35 -2.57
CA ILE A 118 0.83 -14.69 -2.27
C ILE A 118 0.93 -15.54 -3.55
N VAL A 119 -0.12 -15.54 -4.37
CA VAL A 119 -0.14 -16.26 -5.65
C VAL A 119 0.99 -15.77 -6.56
N LEU A 120 1.11 -14.45 -6.73
CA LEU A 120 2.13 -13.84 -7.57
C LEU A 120 3.57 -14.13 -7.08
N ILE A 121 3.81 -14.16 -5.77
CA ILE A 121 5.10 -14.57 -5.20
C ILE A 121 5.40 -16.03 -5.54
N ARG A 122 4.43 -16.93 -5.40
CA ARG A 122 4.60 -18.37 -5.69
C ARG A 122 4.90 -18.60 -7.17
N GLU A 123 4.16 -17.97 -8.06
CA GLU A 123 4.38 -18.07 -9.51
C GLU A 123 5.77 -17.60 -9.92
N ARG A 124 6.22 -16.45 -9.40
CA ARG A 124 7.55 -15.91 -9.72
C ARG A 124 8.67 -16.79 -9.17
N LYS A 125 8.49 -17.41 -8.00
CA LYS A 125 9.43 -18.38 -7.44
C LYS A 125 9.50 -19.66 -8.29
N ALA A 126 8.36 -20.19 -8.73
CA ALA A 126 8.33 -21.36 -9.60
C ALA A 126 9.10 -21.13 -10.90
N LYS A 127 8.91 -19.96 -11.53
CA LYS A 127 9.64 -19.56 -12.77
C LYS A 127 11.15 -19.37 -12.59
N ARG A 128 11.64 -19.16 -11.35
CA ARG A 128 13.09 -19.08 -11.06
C ARG A 128 13.74 -20.46 -10.91
N LEU A 129 12.94 -21.49 -10.67
CA LEU A 129 13.40 -22.87 -10.44
C LEU A 129 13.26 -23.77 -11.69
N SER A 130 12.56 -23.28 -12.71
CA SER A 130 12.43 -23.90 -14.05
C SER A 130 13.53 -23.42 -14.99
#